data_AF-A0A927MUN4-F1
#
_entry.id   AF-A0A927MUN4-F1
#
_cell.length_a   1.000
_cell.length_b   1.000
_cell.length_c   1.000
_cell.angle_alpha   90.00
_cell.angle_beta   90.00
_cell.angle_gamma   90.00
#
_symmetry.space_group_name_H-M   'P 1'
#
loop_
_entity.id
_entity.type
_entity.pdbx_description
1 polymer ?
#
loop_
_entity_poly.entity_id
_entity_poly.type
_entity_poly.pdbx_seq_one_letter_code
_entity_poly.pdbx_strand_id
1 'polypeptide(L)' 'MLRRQRLGAVRRLIVVKHTLRNVDDSMYVRVRGTNTDELEPQPDARGSNPWEDLWFYSNPIFIER' A
#
# COMPACT_ATOMS: atom_id res chain seq x y z
N MET A 1 -32.89 30.12 13.53
CA MET A 1 -32.83 28.73 13.05
C MET A 1 -31.82 28.67 11.90
N LEU A 2 -30.57 28.22 12.14
CA LEU A 2 -29.59 27.96 11.07
C LEU A 2 -28.91 26.61 11.38
N ARG A 3 -29.24 25.56 10.61
CA ARG A 3 -28.54 24.28 10.68
C ARG A 3 -27.25 24.37 9.86
N ARG A 4 -26.09 24.32 10.53
CA ARG A 4 -24.81 24.02 9.87
C ARG A 4 -24.82 22.55 9.46
N GLN A 5 -24.94 22.29 8.16
CA GLN A 5 -24.77 20.96 7.59
C GLN A 5 -23.26 20.71 7.42
N ARG A 6 -22.67 19.93 8.32
CA ARG A 6 -21.32 19.39 8.13
C ARG A 6 -21.40 18.36 7.01
N LEU A 7 -20.85 18.68 5.84
CA LEU A 7 -20.59 17.71 4.77
C LEU A 7 -19.48 16.76 5.27
N GLY A 8 -19.87 15.56 5.71
CA GLY A 8 -18.92 14.51 6.05
C GLY A 8 -18.24 14.01 4.79
N ALA A 9 -16.91 14.08 4.75
CA ALA A 9 -16.12 13.53 3.63
C ALA A 9 -16.39 12.02 3.52
N VAL A 10 -16.89 11.58 2.35
CA VAL A 10 -17.06 10.16 2.03
C VAL A 10 -15.67 9.56 1.87
N ARG A 11 -15.25 8.71 2.81
CA ARG A 11 -14.00 7.96 2.69
C ARG A 11 -14.15 6.93 1.56
N ARG A 12 -13.40 7.08 0.48
CA ARG A 12 -13.30 6.07 -0.58
C ARG A 12 -12.35 4.97 -0.09
N LEU A 13 -12.87 3.77 0.10
CA LEU A 13 -12.08 2.58 0.41
C LEU A 13 -11.73 1.86 -0.89
N ILE A 14 -10.44 1.53 -1.08
CA ILE A 14 -9.98 0.63 -2.14
C ILE A 14 -9.69 -0.72 -1.48
N VAL A 15 -10.26 -1.80 -2.04
CA VAL A 15 -10.06 -3.17 -1.55
C VAL A 15 -9.45 -4.01 -2.66
N VAL A 16 -8.30 -4.60 -2.38
CA VAL A 16 -7.64 -5.58 -3.25
C VAL A 16 -7.78 -6.96 -2.62
N LYS A 17 -8.27 -7.95 -3.38
CA LYS A 17 -8.37 -9.34 -2.95
C LYS A 17 -7.55 -10.21 -3.89
N HIS A 18 -6.67 -11.04 -3.33
CA HIS A 18 -5.85 -11.97 -4.07
C HIS A 18 -5.78 -13.30 -3.32
N THR A 19 -5.75 -14.42 -4.06
CA THR A 19 -5.66 -15.77 -3.49
C THR A 19 -4.34 -16.39 -3.93
N LEU A 20 -3.45 -16.66 -2.98
CA LEU A 20 -2.26 -17.47 -3.21
C LEU A 20 -2.71 -18.93 -3.39
N ARG A 21 -2.39 -19.54 -4.53
CA ARG A 21 -2.70 -20.94 -4.84
C ARG A 21 -1.42 -21.77 -4.73
N ASN A 22 -1.57 -23.06 -4.44
CA ASN A 22 -0.44 -24.03 -4.38
C ASN A 22 0.65 -23.57 -3.40
N VAL A 23 0.26 -23.26 -2.16
CA VAL A 23 1.18 -22.93 -1.08
C VAL A 23 1.72 -24.25 -0.52
N ASP A 24 2.74 -24.80 -1.17
CA ASP A 24 3.30 -26.12 -0.85
C ASP A 24 4.43 -26.05 0.20
N ASP A 25 4.96 -24.87 0.47
CA ASP A 25 6.03 -24.61 1.45
C ASP A 25 5.74 -23.35 2.28
N SER A 26 6.37 -23.27 3.45
CA SER A 26 6.32 -22.08 4.30
C SER A 26 6.82 -20.84 3.54
N MET A 27 6.16 -19.70 3.70
CA MET A 27 6.49 -18.47 2.97
C MET A 27 6.32 -17.21 3.82
N TYR A 28 7.06 -16.18 3.42
CA TYR A 28 6.96 -14.83 3.95
C TYR A 28 6.26 -13.93 2.93
N VAL A 29 5.17 -13.28 3.35
CA VAL A 29 4.37 -12.41 2.48
C VAL A 29 4.27 -11.02 3.07
N ARG A 30 4.53 -10.01 2.23
CA ARG A 30 4.35 -8.59 2.57
C ARG A 30 3.73 -7.87 1.39
N VAL A 31 2.68 -7.10 1.65
CA VAL A 31 2.12 -6.19 0.65
C VAL A 31 2.91 -4.90 0.71
N ARG A 32 3.41 -4.45 -0.45
CA ARG A 32 4.03 -3.14 -0.62
C ARG A 32 3.36 -2.40 -1.78
N GLY A 33 3.57 -1.09 -1.85
CA GLY A 33 3.17 -0.27 -2.99
C GLY A 33 3.93 1.05 -3.01
N THR A 34 3.87 1.72 -4.15
CA THR A 34 4.36 3.09 -4.35
C THR A 34 3.26 3.94 -4.99
N ASN A 35 3.36 5.26 -4.90
CA ASN A 35 2.53 6.20 -5.67
C ASN A 35 3.08 6.48 -7.08
N THR A 36 4.18 5.83 -7.46
CA THR A 36 4.82 5.94 -8.79
C THR A 36 4.65 4.62 -9.58
N ASP A 37 5.21 4.57 -10.79
CA ASP A 37 5.27 3.34 -11.59
C ASP A 37 6.52 2.49 -11.31
N GLU A 38 7.28 2.83 -10.26
CA GLU A 38 8.52 2.14 -9.90
C GLU A 38 8.23 0.78 -9.22
N LEU A 39 8.70 -0.30 -9.85
CA LEU A 39 8.40 -1.67 -9.37
C LEU A 39 9.26 -2.08 -8.17
N GLU A 40 10.51 -1.60 -8.11
CA GLU A 40 11.49 -1.90 -7.07
C GLU A 40 12.32 -0.66 -6.76
N PRO A 41 12.64 -0.39 -5.47
CA PRO A 41 13.41 0.78 -5.09
C PRO A 41 14.75 0.86 -5.81
N GLN A 42 14.96 1.95 -6.54
CA GLN A 42 16.19 2.29 -7.22
C GLN A 42 16.96 3.36 -6.43
N PRO A 43 18.25 3.56 -6.72
CA PRO A 43 18.99 4.68 -6.17
C PRO A 43 18.38 6.02 -6.58
N ASP A 44 18.14 6.90 -5.61
CA ASP A 44 17.63 8.24 -5.85
C ASP A 44 18.57 9.06 -6.75
N ALA A 45 18.00 9.78 -7.72
CA ALA A 45 18.71 10.81 -8.44
C ALA A 45 19.14 11.94 -7.49
N ARG A 46 20.24 12.64 -7.83
CA ARG A 46 20.68 13.79 -7.05
C ARG A 46 19.60 14.87 -7.07
N GLY A 47 19.13 15.28 -5.90
CA GLY A 47 18.12 16.32 -5.75
C GLY A 47 16.67 15.81 -5.82
N SER A 48 16.45 14.49 -5.79
CA SER A 48 15.12 13.90 -5.67
C SER A 48 14.35 14.49 -4.47
N ASN A 49 13.05 14.73 -4.69
CA ASN A 49 12.13 15.13 -3.63
C ASN A 49 11.49 13.87 -3.01
N PRO A 50 11.71 13.58 -1.72
CA PRO A 50 11.20 12.37 -1.09
C PRO A 50 9.66 12.33 -0.99
N TRP A 51 8.97 13.45 -1.16
CA TRP A 51 7.51 13.51 -1.12
C TRP A 51 6.85 13.09 -2.43
N GLU A 52 7.62 12.98 -3.50
CA GLU A 52 7.13 12.56 -4.82
C GLU A 52 7.21 11.04 -5.00
N ASP A 53 8.06 10.35 -4.23
CA ASP A 53 8.22 8.89 -4.24
C ASP A 53 7.95 8.27 -2.86
N LEU A 54 6.67 8.01 -2.59
CA LEU A 54 6.14 7.47 -1.35
C LEU A 54 5.96 5.97 -1.42
N TRP A 55 6.63 5.26 -0.53
CA TRP A 55 6.53 3.82 -0.38
C TRP A 55 5.68 3.42 0.83
N PHE A 56 4.83 2.42 0.62
CA PHE A 56 3.95 1.86 1.64
C PHE A 56 4.27 0.39 1.83
N TYR A 57 4.22 -0.03 3.09
CA TYR A 57 4.46 -1.41 3.44
C TYR A 57 3.47 -1.87 4.52
N SER A 58 2.88 -3.04 4.32
CA SER A 58 2.19 -3.75 5.38
C SER A 58 3.19 -4.34 6.38
N ASN A 59 2.69 -4.72 7.54
CA ASN A 59 3.39 -5.69 8.36
C ASN A 59 3.49 -7.01 7.59
N PRO A 60 4.61 -7.73 7.69
CA PRO A 60 4.73 -9.04 7.08
C PRO A 60 3.88 -10.08 7.79
N ILE A 61 3.52 -11.13 7.06
CA ILE A 61 2.85 -12.31 7.56
C ILE A 61 3.72 -13.52 7.18
N PHE A 62 3.89 -14.43 8.11
CA PHE A 62 4.51 -15.73 7.88
C PHE A 62 3.39 -16.76 7.71
N ILE A 63 3.51 -17.57 6.67
CA ILE A 63 2.64 -18.72 6.41
C ILE A 63 3.50 -19.95 6.67
N GLU A 64 3.11 -20.76 7.64
CA GLU A 64 3.75 -22.03 7.96
C GLU A 64 2.94 -23.19 7.40
N ARG A 65 3.63 -24.26 7.00
CA ARG A 65 3.01 -25.50 6.53
C ARG A 65 2.46 -26.35 7.67
#